data_AF-A0A3M1JU17-F1
#
_entry.id   AF-A0A3M1JU17-F1
#
_cell.length_a   1.000
_cell.length_b   1.000
_cell.length_c   1.000
_cell.angle_alpha   90.00
_cell.angle_beta   90.00
_cell.angle_gamma   90.00
#
_symmetry.space_group_name_H-M   'P 1'
#
loop_
_entity.id
_entity.type
_entity.pdbx_description
1 polymer ?
#
loop_
_entity_poly.entity_id
_entity_poly.type
_entity_poly.pdbx_seq_one_letter_code
_entity_poly.pdbx_strand_id
1 'polypeptide(L)'
;MALPAKRKPPRDPLILPNEALPPVASAAQGQSGQAGQLQTQSAGRSRKRWAGATIKFLVLIVGLGVLAFPTFVVLIGGMVPTLVSILVNERPDRHRIQTIAAFNLSGVVVFLIPLWASGHTVHHAVRLMSDVYTWAVMYTAAALGVGALWLGPQVAAIVSNILAVRKRRKLEAVRAALLDEWGTDLLPEGETSPRDAIGKPDSEATCDRA
;
A
#
# COMPACT_ATOMS: atom_id res chain seq x y z
N MET A 1 47.32 -43.91 -5.66
CA MET A 1 45.99 -43.92 -6.30
C MET A 1 44.97 -43.57 -5.21
N ALA A 2 44.58 -42.29 -5.13
CA ALA A 2 43.67 -41.77 -4.11
C ALA A 2 42.62 -40.90 -4.82
N LEU A 3 41.34 -41.19 -4.61
CA LEU A 3 40.21 -40.48 -5.21
C LEU A 3 39.86 -39.23 -4.38
N PRO A 4 39.69 -38.04 -4.98
CA PRO A 4 39.18 -36.87 -4.27
C PRO A 4 37.65 -36.79 -4.25
N ALA A 5 37.16 -36.25 -3.13
CA ALA A 5 35.77 -36.16 -2.68
C ALA A 5 34.80 -35.42 -3.65
N LYS A 6 33.58 -35.97 -3.77
CA LYS A 6 32.42 -35.36 -4.42
C LYS A 6 32.11 -33.98 -3.81
N ARG A 7 32.24 -32.91 -4.59
CA ARG A 7 31.66 -31.59 -4.26
C ARG A 7 30.21 -31.53 -4.76
N LYS A 8 29.34 -30.95 -3.94
CA LYS A 8 27.91 -30.71 -4.22
C LYS A 8 27.75 -29.46 -5.10
N PRO A 9 26.88 -29.43 -6.12
CA PRO A 9 26.68 -28.25 -6.96
C PRO A 9 25.90 -27.13 -6.22
N PRO A 10 26.11 -25.85 -6.60
CA PRO A 10 25.39 -24.70 -6.04
C PRO A 10 23.91 -24.70 -6.48
N ARG A 11 23.02 -24.22 -5.59
CA ARG A 11 21.57 -24.17 -5.83
C ARG A 11 21.22 -22.91 -6.62
N ASP A 12 20.73 -23.07 -7.85
CA ASP A 12 20.11 -21.99 -8.61
C ASP A 12 18.75 -21.57 -8.00
N PRO A 13 18.42 -20.27 -7.98
CA PRO A 13 17.16 -19.76 -7.44
C PRO A 13 16.00 -19.66 -8.47
N LEU A 14 16.09 -20.29 -9.64
CA LEU A 14 15.09 -20.20 -10.72
C LEU A 14 14.34 -21.52 -11.00
N ILE A 15 13.97 -22.26 -9.96
CA ILE A 15 13.01 -23.36 -10.08
C ILE A 15 11.68 -22.87 -9.49
N LEU A 16 10.72 -22.58 -10.37
CA LEU A 16 9.31 -22.45 -9.99
C LEU A 16 8.85 -23.80 -9.40
N PRO A 17 8.21 -23.81 -8.20
CA PRO A 17 7.61 -25.02 -7.67
C PRO A 17 6.52 -25.52 -8.62
N ASN A 18 6.70 -26.74 -9.13
CA ASN A 18 5.69 -27.49 -9.84
C ASN A 18 4.59 -27.87 -8.84
N GLU A 19 3.66 -26.95 -8.60
CA GLU A 19 2.38 -27.21 -7.97
C GLU A 19 1.61 -28.22 -8.83
N ALA A 20 1.32 -29.35 -8.22
CA ALA A 20 0.70 -30.51 -8.81
C ALA A 20 -0.66 -30.18 -9.44
N LEU A 21 -0.81 -30.50 -10.72
CA LEU A 21 -2.12 -30.70 -11.35
C LEU A 21 -2.90 -31.78 -10.56
N PRO A 22 -4.18 -31.56 -10.22
CA PRO A 22 -4.97 -32.57 -9.51
C PRO A 22 -5.28 -33.76 -10.43
N PRO A 23 -5.22 -35.02 -9.93
CA PRO A 23 -5.56 -36.19 -10.74
C PRO A 23 -7.07 -36.28 -10.98
N VAL A 24 -7.39 -36.60 -12.24
CA VAL A 24 -8.72 -36.81 -12.79
C VAL A 24 -9.34 -38.10 -12.21
N ALA A 25 -10.64 -38.01 -11.97
CA ALA A 25 -11.55 -38.99 -11.38
C ALA A 25 -11.31 -40.48 -11.69
N SER A 26 -11.55 -41.34 -10.68
CA SER A 26 -12.06 -42.69 -10.90
C SER A 26 -12.91 -43.20 -9.71
N ALA A 27 -14.18 -43.41 -10.04
CA ALA A 27 -15.27 -44.27 -9.53
C ALA A 27 -15.19 -45.12 -8.23
N ALA A 28 -16.42 -45.35 -7.73
CA ALA A 28 -16.96 -46.47 -6.92
C ALA A 28 -17.03 -46.26 -5.38
N GLN A 29 -18.16 -45.81 -4.81
CA GLN A 29 -19.34 -46.58 -4.34
C GLN A 29 -19.06 -47.61 -3.22
N GLY A 30 -19.72 -47.38 -2.07
CA GLY A 30 -19.86 -48.36 -0.98
C GLY A 30 -20.54 -47.74 0.25
N GLN A 31 -21.87 -47.77 0.30
CA GLN A 31 -22.67 -47.47 1.51
C GLN A 31 -22.60 -48.66 2.48
N SER A 32 -22.49 -48.41 3.79
CA SER A 32 -23.27 -49.09 4.83
C SER A 32 -22.80 -48.73 6.25
N GLY A 33 -23.73 -48.38 7.14
CA GLY A 33 -23.65 -48.80 8.55
C GLY A 33 -23.45 -47.73 9.63
N GLN A 34 -24.57 -47.28 10.20
CA GLN A 34 -24.88 -47.22 11.65
C GLN A 34 -23.98 -46.38 12.59
N ALA A 35 -24.50 -45.27 13.11
CA ALA A 35 -25.18 -45.20 14.42
C ALA A 35 -24.23 -45.39 15.62
N GLY A 36 -23.80 -44.27 16.19
CA GLY A 36 -23.02 -44.22 17.43
C GLY A 36 -23.15 -42.83 18.05
N GLN A 37 -24.01 -42.75 19.08
CA GLN A 37 -24.24 -41.58 19.90
C GLN A 37 -22.95 -41.08 20.56
N LEU A 38 -22.73 -39.77 20.58
CA LEU A 38 -22.15 -39.10 21.74
C LEU A 38 -22.87 -37.76 21.96
N GLN A 39 -23.68 -37.76 23.02
CA GLN A 39 -24.24 -36.58 23.65
C GLN A 39 -23.10 -35.70 24.16
N THR A 40 -23.11 -34.41 23.81
CA THR A 40 -22.53 -33.37 24.66
C THR A 40 -23.48 -32.17 24.73
N GLN A 41 -24.38 -32.29 25.70
CA GLN A 41 -24.85 -31.27 26.64
C GLN A 41 -24.60 -29.78 26.31
N SER A 42 -25.72 -29.04 26.24
CA SER A 42 -25.99 -27.73 26.85
C SER A 42 -24.79 -26.82 27.19
N ALA A 43 -24.65 -25.74 26.42
CA ALA A 43 -24.08 -24.49 26.93
C ALA A 43 -25.10 -23.35 26.71
N GLY A 44 -25.86 -23.07 27.76
CA GLY A 44 -26.71 -21.90 27.87
C GLY A 44 -25.91 -20.63 27.55
N ARG A 45 -26.41 -19.89 26.56
CA ARG A 45 -25.86 -18.64 26.07
C ARG A 45 -25.83 -17.60 27.21
N SER A 46 -24.70 -17.47 27.89
CA SER A 46 -24.42 -16.40 28.86
C SER A 46 -24.29 -15.04 28.14
N ARG A 47 -25.42 -14.51 27.70
CA ARG A 47 -25.57 -13.19 27.06
C ARG A 47 -26.04 -12.18 28.11
N LYS A 48 -25.37 -12.07 29.27
CA LYS A 48 -25.79 -11.12 30.32
C LYS A 48 -24.70 -10.32 31.01
N ARG A 49 -23.41 -10.57 30.72
CA ARG A 49 -22.31 -9.71 31.21
C ARG A 49 -21.96 -8.54 30.29
N TRP A 50 -22.50 -8.52 29.07
CA TRP A 50 -22.14 -7.53 28.04
C TRP A 50 -23.11 -6.34 27.99
N ALA A 51 -24.32 -6.47 28.55
CA ALA A 51 -25.30 -5.37 28.62
C ALA A 51 -24.87 -4.26 29.62
N GLY A 52 -24.29 -4.63 30.76
CA GLY A 52 -23.77 -3.64 31.73
C GLY A 52 -22.51 -2.94 31.25
N ALA A 53 -21.64 -3.63 30.51
CA ALA A 53 -20.44 -3.03 29.90
C ALA A 53 -20.80 -2.09 28.75
N THR A 54 -21.79 -2.44 27.91
CA THR A 54 -22.27 -1.58 26.82
C THR A 54 -23.00 -0.34 27.32
N ILE A 55 -23.81 -0.43 28.38
CA ILE A 55 -24.47 0.74 28.97
C ILE A 55 -23.45 1.68 29.64
N LYS A 56 -22.47 1.14 30.39
CA LYS A 56 -21.39 1.97 30.97
C LYS A 56 -20.54 2.64 29.89
N PHE A 57 -20.24 1.93 28.81
CA PHE A 57 -19.53 2.47 27.66
C PHE A 57 -20.33 3.56 26.93
N LEU A 58 -21.66 3.36 26.79
CA LEU A 58 -22.55 4.36 26.20
C LEU A 58 -22.66 5.62 27.07
N VAL A 59 -22.80 5.47 28.39
CA VAL A 59 -22.84 6.60 29.33
C VAL A 59 -21.49 7.33 29.38
N LEU A 60 -20.38 6.61 29.28
CA LEU A 60 -19.05 7.21 29.14
C LEU A 60 -18.95 8.01 27.82
N ILE A 61 -19.41 7.44 26.70
CA ILE A 61 -19.43 8.12 25.40
C ILE A 61 -20.31 9.36 25.43
N VAL A 62 -21.49 9.27 26.04
CA VAL A 62 -22.43 10.40 26.12
C VAL A 62 -21.90 11.46 27.08
N GLY A 63 -21.36 11.08 28.24
CA GLY A 63 -20.75 12.00 29.20
C GLY A 63 -19.50 12.69 28.64
N LEU A 64 -18.63 11.95 27.95
CA LEU A 64 -17.51 12.52 27.21
C LEU A 64 -18.02 13.38 26.04
N GLY A 65 -19.11 12.97 25.39
CA GLY A 65 -19.78 13.70 24.31
C GLY A 65 -20.26 15.08 24.70
N VAL A 66 -20.88 15.19 25.89
CA VAL A 66 -21.34 16.46 26.46
C VAL A 66 -20.15 17.35 26.86
N LEU A 67 -19.12 16.77 27.50
CA LEU A 67 -17.92 17.51 27.88
C LEU A 67 -17.10 17.97 26.65
N ALA A 68 -17.14 17.17 25.58
CA ALA A 68 -16.45 17.41 24.32
C ALA A 68 -17.35 18.09 23.27
N PHE A 69 -18.52 18.60 23.64
CA PHE A 69 -19.44 19.26 22.70
C PHE A 69 -18.77 20.33 21.81
N PRO A 70 -17.91 21.24 22.34
CA PRO A 70 -17.21 22.21 21.49
C PRO A 70 -16.31 21.55 20.44
N THR A 71 -15.72 20.39 20.77
CA THR A 71 -14.84 19.64 19.86
C THR A 71 -15.64 18.94 18.77
N PHE A 72 -16.84 18.43 19.07
CA PHE A 72 -17.73 17.85 18.07
C PHE A 72 -18.20 18.90 17.06
N VAL A 73 -18.54 20.11 17.50
CA VAL A 73 -18.93 21.21 16.61
C VAL A 73 -17.81 21.53 15.63
N VAL A 74 -16.57 21.69 16.12
CA VAL A 74 -15.41 21.97 15.28
C VAL A 74 -15.07 20.80 14.35
N LEU A 75 -15.19 19.56 14.83
CA LEU A 75 -14.95 18.37 14.01
C LEU A 75 -15.97 18.23 12.88
N ILE A 76 -17.26 18.39 13.17
CA ILE A 76 -18.33 18.28 12.16
C ILE A 76 -18.16 19.39 11.12
N GLY A 77 -17.92 20.63 11.55
CA GLY A 77 -17.66 21.76 10.65
C GLY A 77 -16.39 21.58 9.82
N GLY A 78 -15.29 21.17 10.45
CA GLY A 78 -14.00 21.01 9.77
C GLY A 78 -13.90 19.80 8.85
N MET A 79 -14.68 18.74 9.11
CA MET A 79 -14.77 17.56 8.24
C MET A 79 -15.68 17.77 7.02
N VAL A 80 -16.41 18.89 6.90
CA VAL A 80 -17.28 19.17 5.73
C VAL A 80 -16.57 18.95 4.38
N PRO A 81 -15.32 19.42 4.16
CA PRO A 81 -14.63 19.20 2.89
C PRO A 81 -14.38 17.71 2.58
N THR A 82 -14.19 16.87 3.62
CA THR A 82 -14.07 15.41 3.43
C THR A 82 -15.39 14.80 3.01
N LEU A 83 -16.51 15.25 3.60
CA LEU A 83 -17.85 14.82 3.20
C LEU A 83 -18.13 15.21 1.75
N VAL A 84 -17.84 16.46 1.37
CA VAL A 84 -17.94 16.92 -0.02
C VAL A 84 -17.12 16.04 -0.95
N SER A 85 -15.90 15.67 -0.57
CA SER A 85 -15.07 14.78 -1.39
C SER A 85 -15.68 13.38 -1.55
N ILE A 86 -16.40 12.86 -0.56
CA ILE A 86 -17.07 11.56 -0.69
C ILE A 86 -18.27 11.69 -1.63
N LEU A 87 -19.03 12.79 -1.53
CA LEU A 87 -20.24 13.03 -2.33
C LEU A 87 -19.93 13.29 -3.81
N VAL A 88 -18.86 14.04 -4.11
CA VAL A 88 -18.49 14.41 -5.48
C VAL A 88 -17.96 13.21 -6.28
N ASN A 89 -17.53 12.15 -5.60
CA ASN A 89 -16.79 11.06 -6.22
C ASN A 89 -17.67 9.82 -6.43
N GLU A 90 -18.03 9.54 -7.69
CA GLU A 90 -18.88 8.39 -8.07
C GLU A 90 -18.22 7.02 -7.79
N ARG A 91 -16.88 6.97 -7.85
CA ARG A 91 -16.08 5.77 -7.53
C ARG A 91 -15.08 6.11 -6.42
N PRO A 92 -15.53 6.10 -5.16
CA PRO A 92 -14.64 6.30 -4.03
C PRO A 92 -13.79 5.06 -3.81
N ASP A 93 -12.50 5.13 -4.11
CA ASP A 93 -11.54 4.15 -3.61
C ASP A 93 -11.22 4.45 -2.15
N ARG A 94 -11.09 3.39 -1.34
CA ARG A 94 -10.91 3.52 0.11
C ARG A 94 -9.65 4.31 0.47
N HIS A 95 -8.59 4.20 -0.34
CA HIS A 95 -7.32 4.84 -0.10
C HIS A 95 -7.39 6.36 -0.35
N ARG A 96 -8.02 6.80 -1.44
CA ARG A 96 -8.21 8.22 -1.76
C ARG A 96 -8.98 8.96 -0.69
N ILE A 97 -10.09 8.40 -0.21
CA ILE A 97 -10.85 8.99 0.88
C ILE A 97 -9.99 9.07 2.14
N GLN A 98 -9.28 8.00 2.49
CA GLN A 98 -8.41 7.99 3.67
C GLN A 98 -7.31 9.05 3.59
N THR A 99 -6.70 9.26 2.43
CA THR A 99 -5.68 10.30 2.23
C THR A 99 -6.26 11.70 2.41
N ILE A 100 -7.38 12.02 1.76
CA ILE A 100 -8.02 13.34 1.86
C ILE A 100 -8.49 13.58 3.31
N ALA A 101 -9.08 12.56 3.94
CA ALA A 101 -9.53 12.63 5.32
C ALA A 101 -8.36 12.85 6.29
N ALA A 102 -7.23 12.16 6.11
CA ALA A 102 -6.05 12.33 6.95
C ALA A 102 -5.46 13.75 6.81
N PHE A 103 -5.35 14.27 5.59
CA PHE A 103 -4.86 15.62 5.34
C PHE A 103 -5.79 16.69 5.92
N ASN A 104 -7.10 16.59 5.69
CA ASN A 104 -8.07 17.51 6.29
C ASN A 104 -8.03 17.43 7.83
N LEU A 105 -8.02 16.22 8.40
CA LEU A 105 -7.97 16.02 9.85
C LEU A 105 -6.73 16.65 10.46
N SER A 106 -5.57 16.55 9.79
CA SER A 106 -4.37 17.27 10.21
C SER A 106 -4.59 18.78 10.29
N GLY A 107 -5.33 19.38 9.35
CA GLY A 107 -5.69 20.79 9.38
C GLY A 107 -6.65 21.14 10.51
N VAL A 108 -7.62 20.27 10.80
CA VAL A 108 -8.57 20.45 11.92
C VAL A 108 -7.88 20.32 13.29
N VAL A 109 -6.90 19.42 13.42
CA VAL A 109 -6.17 19.20 14.68
C VAL A 109 -5.42 20.44 15.14
N VAL A 110 -4.89 21.26 14.23
CA VAL A 110 -4.22 22.53 14.56
C VAL A 110 -5.12 23.46 15.37
N PHE A 111 -6.43 23.44 15.08
CA PHE A 111 -7.45 24.23 15.77
C PHE A 111 -8.01 23.53 17.02
N LEU A 112 -7.87 22.20 17.10
CA LEU A 112 -8.31 21.40 18.23
C LEU A 112 -7.37 21.53 19.43
N ILE A 113 -6.06 21.66 19.19
CA ILE A 113 -5.04 21.86 20.22
C ILE A 113 -5.31 23.09 21.11
N PRO A 114 -5.50 24.31 20.57
CA PRO A 114 -5.79 25.48 21.40
C PRO A 114 -7.16 25.38 22.08
N LEU A 115 -8.14 24.71 21.46
CA LEU A 115 -9.45 24.49 22.07
C LEU A 115 -9.38 23.61 23.32
N TRP A 116 -8.52 22.59 23.30
CA TRP A 116 -8.25 21.73 24.46
C TRP A 116 -7.44 22.46 25.53
N ALA A 117 -6.45 23.26 25.12
CA ALA A 117 -5.64 24.04 26.04
C ALA A 117 -6.43 25.15 26.77
N SER A 118 -7.44 25.73 26.12
CA SER A 118 -8.28 26.80 26.69
C SER A 118 -9.53 26.30 27.44
N GLY A 119 -9.58 25.01 27.81
CA GLY A 119 -10.59 24.49 28.75
C GLY A 119 -11.96 24.16 28.16
N HIS A 120 -12.06 23.78 26.88
CA HIS A 120 -13.30 23.33 26.23
C HIS A 120 -14.48 24.31 26.37
N THR A 121 -14.23 25.59 26.08
CA THR A 121 -15.28 26.60 26.11
C THR A 121 -16.04 26.67 24.77
N VAL A 122 -17.37 26.66 24.84
CA VAL A 122 -18.25 26.78 23.65
C VAL A 122 -18.00 28.10 22.91
N HIS A 123 -17.74 29.18 23.64
CA HIS A 123 -17.44 30.49 23.07
C HIS A 123 -16.22 30.46 22.15
N HIS A 124 -15.14 29.78 22.55
CA HIS A 124 -13.95 29.65 21.70
C HIS A 124 -14.24 28.83 20.44
N ALA A 125 -14.98 27.72 20.55
CA ALA A 125 -15.36 26.92 19.38
C ALA A 125 -16.21 27.72 18.37
N VAL A 126 -17.20 28.47 18.84
CA VAL A 126 -18.04 29.32 17.97
C VAL A 126 -17.20 30.41 17.31
N ARG A 127 -16.27 31.02 18.05
CA ARG A 127 -15.35 32.04 17.50
C ARG A 127 -14.47 31.46 16.39
N LEU A 128 -13.91 30.26 16.59
CA LEU A 128 -13.14 29.57 15.54
C LEU A 128 -14.00 29.25 14.32
N MET A 129 -15.23 28.78 14.52
CA MET A 129 -16.16 28.47 13.42
C MET A 129 -16.68 29.71 12.69
N SER A 130 -16.61 30.89 13.30
CA SER A 130 -17.01 32.15 12.67
C SER A 130 -15.85 32.83 11.92
N ASP A 131 -14.62 32.35 12.10
CA ASP A 131 -13.44 32.92 11.48
C ASP A 131 -13.17 32.35 10.08
N VAL A 132 -13.11 33.22 9.08
CA VAL A 132 -12.80 32.86 7.68
C VAL A 132 -11.44 32.16 7.55
N TYR A 133 -10.46 32.53 8.37
CA TYR A 133 -9.13 31.92 8.32
C TYR A 133 -9.16 30.45 8.75
N THR A 134 -10.02 30.09 9.71
CA THR A 134 -10.19 28.70 10.13
C THR A 134 -10.71 27.85 8.98
N TRP A 135 -11.73 28.33 8.26
CA TRP A 135 -12.24 27.65 7.07
C TRP A 135 -11.18 27.55 5.97
N ALA A 136 -10.46 28.64 5.69
CA ALA A 136 -9.42 28.65 4.66
C ALA A 136 -8.33 27.59 4.92
N VAL A 137 -7.89 27.43 6.17
CA VAL A 137 -6.90 26.40 6.54
C VAL A 137 -7.48 24.99 6.39
N MET A 138 -8.73 24.77 6.78
CA MET A 138 -9.38 23.45 6.64
C MET A 138 -9.57 23.06 5.16
N TYR A 139 -9.99 24.00 4.32
CA TYR A 139 -10.14 23.77 2.88
C TYR A 139 -8.80 23.58 2.18
N THR A 140 -7.77 24.36 2.53
CA THR A 140 -6.43 24.18 1.95
C THR A 140 -5.82 22.85 2.35
N ALA A 141 -5.96 22.42 3.61
CA ALA A 141 -5.52 21.09 4.05
C ALA A 141 -6.20 19.97 3.24
N ALA A 142 -7.52 20.06 3.03
CA ALA A 142 -8.25 19.11 2.19
C ALA A 142 -7.78 19.14 0.72
N ALA A 143 -7.58 20.34 0.16
CA ALA A 143 -7.09 20.53 -1.20
C ALA A 143 -5.68 19.97 -1.38
N LEU A 144 -4.80 20.10 -0.39
CA LEU A 144 -3.47 19.48 -0.39
C LEU A 144 -3.56 17.94 -0.42
N GLY A 145 -4.54 17.35 0.27
CA GLY A 145 -4.81 15.92 0.17
C GLY A 145 -5.16 15.48 -1.26
N VAL A 146 -6.00 16.25 -1.94
CA VAL A 146 -6.31 16.02 -3.37
C VAL A 146 -5.08 16.25 -4.25
N GLY A 147 -4.31 17.31 -4.00
CA GLY A 147 -3.06 17.60 -4.70
C GLY A 147 -2.03 16.48 -4.57
N ALA A 148 -1.92 15.86 -3.39
CA ALA A 148 -1.04 14.72 -3.17
C ALA A 148 -1.43 13.50 -4.02
N LEU A 149 -2.74 13.30 -4.24
CA LEU A 149 -3.24 12.22 -5.10
C LEU A 149 -2.94 12.46 -6.58
N TRP A 150 -2.94 13.72 -7.01
CA TRP A 150 -2.52 14.11 -8.36
C TRP A 150 -1.01 13.99 -8.57
N LEU A 151 -0.22 14.31 -7.54
CA LEU A 151 1.24 14.21 -7.58
C LEU A 151 1.74 12.77 -7.45
N GLY A 152 0.99 11.90 -6.77
CA GLY A 152 1.28 10.49 -6.55
C GLY A 152 1.74 9.73 -7.81
N PRO A 153 0.96 9.69 -8.91
CA PRO A 153 1.35 8.97 -10.12
C PRO A 153 2.61 9.55 -10.78
N GLN A 154 2.82 10.88 -10.72
CA GLN A 154 4.02 11.52 -11.28
C GLN A 154 5.28 11.07 -10.54
N VAL A 155 5.22 11.06 -9.20
CA VAL A 155 6.32 10.57 -8.36
C VAL A 155 6.55 9.08 -8.59
N ALA A 156 5.48 8.29 -8.67
CA ALA A 156 5.57 6.85 -8.95
C ALA A 156 6.24 6.58 -10.31
N ALA A 157 5.89 7.34 -11.35
CA ALA A 157 6.51 7.22 -12.68
C ALA A 157 8.02 7.48 -12.62
N ILE A 158 8.45 8.57 -11.96
CA ILE A 158 9.87 8.92 -11.80
C ILE A 158 10.62 7.82 -11.05
N VAL A 159 10.10 7.37 -9.92
CA VAL A 159 10.72 6.32 -9.10
C VAL A 159 10.81 5.01 -9.89
N SER A 160 9.76 4.63 -10.61
CA SER A 160 9.75 3.41 -11.43
C SER A 160 10.82 3.46 -12.53
N ASN A 161 11.01 4.62 -13.17
CA ASN A 161 12.05 4.81 -14.18
C ASN A 161 13.46 4.68 -13.58
N ILE A 162 13.71 5.31 -12.44
CA ILE A 162 15.01 5.20 -11.74
C ILE A 162 15.30 3.74 -11.37
N LEU A 163 14.31 3.02 -10.85
CA LEU A 163 14.45 1.60 -10.51
C LEU A 163 14.67 0.74 -11.76
N ALA A 164 13.98 1.04 -12.86
CA ALA A 164 14.15 0.36 -14.14
C ALA A 164 15.58 0.56 -14.69
N VAL A 165 16.11 1.78 -14.65
CA VAL A 165 17.50 2.08 -15.07
C VAL A 165 18.51 1.33 -14.20
N ARG A 166 18.32 1.28 -12.88
CA ARG A 166 19.20 0.52 -11.97
C ARG A 166 19.16 -0.98 -12.29
N LYS A 167 17.98 -1.52 -12.54
CA LYS A 167 17.81 -2.93 -12.90
C LYS A 167 18.49 -3.25 -14.24
N ARG A 168 18.33 -2.39 -15.25
CA ARG A 168 19.01 -2.52 -16.56
C ARG A 168 20.53 -2.55 -16.41
N ARG A 169 21.12 -1.58 -15.70
CA ARG A 169 22.57 -1.53 -15.45
C ARG A 169 23.11 -2.77 -14.75
N LYS A 170 22.36 -3.32 -13.77
CA LYS A 170 22.76 -4.55 -13.09
C LYS A 170 22.77 -5.75 -14.04
N LEU A 171 21.75 -5.87 -14.90
CA LEU A 171 21.67 -6.93 -15.90
C LEU A 171 22.76 -6.80 -16.97
N GLU A 172 23.04 -5.58 -17.42
CA GLU A 172 24.13 -5.28 -18.36
C GLU A 172 25.50 -5.64 -17.76
N ALA A 173 25.74 -5.33 -16.48
CA ALA A 173 26.97 -5.72 -15.80
C ALA A 173 27.14 -7.25 -15.69
N VAL A 174 26.05 -7.96 -15.37
CA VAL A 174 26.06 -9.45 -15.34
C VAL A 174 26.26 -10.01 -16.76
N ARG A 175 25.59 -9.44 -17.77
CA ARG A 175 25.75 -9.81 -19.17
C ARG A 175 27.22 -9.63 -19.61
N ALA A 176 27.83 -8.51 -19.27
CA ALA A 176 29.23 -8.23 -19.60
C ALA A 176 30.19 -9.22 -18.93
N ALA A 177 29.96 -9.57 -17.66
CA ALA A 177 30.76 -10.57 -16.95
C ALA A 177 30.64 -11.98 -17.58
N LEU A 178 29.43 -12.38 -17.97
CA LEU A 178 29.21 -13.66 -18.64
C LEU A 178 29.88 -13.72 -20.01
N LEU A 179 29.84 -12.64 -20.78
CA LEU A 179 30.53 -12.55 -22.07
C LEU A 179 32.06 -12.60 -21.93
N ASP A 180 32.60 -12.08 -20.82
CA ASP A 180 34.03 -12.16 -20.53
C ASP A 180 34.47 -13.61 -20.24
N GLU A 181 33.67 -14.34 -19.45
CA GLU A 181 33.97 -15.72 -19.08
C GLU A 181 33.68 -16.73 -20.20
N TRP A 182 32.60 -16.54 -20.97
CA TRP A 182 32.07 -17.56 -21.89
C TRP A 182 32.26 -17.21 -23.37
N GLY A 183 32.73 -16.01 -23.71
CA GLY A 183 32.91 -15.57 -25.09
C GLY A 183 31.62 -15.07 -25.76
N THR A 184 31.76 -14.53 -26.97
CA THR A 184 30.71 -13.81 -27.69
C THR A 184 29.69 -14.71 -28.41
N ASP A 185 29.88 -16.02 -28.41
CA ASP A 185 29.01 -16.99 -29.10
C ASP A 185 27.59 -17.06 -28.51
N LEU A 186 27.37 -16.49 -27.31
CA LEU A 186 26.07 -16.40 -26.65
C LEU A 186 25.29 -15.13 -27.02
N LEU A 187 25.85 -14.24 -27.86
CA LEU A 187 25.15 -13.05 -28.33
C LEU A 187 24.10 -13.42 -29.40
N PRO A 188 22.89 -12.85 -29.33
CA PRO A 188 21.94 -12.95 -30.43
C PRO A 188 22.58 -12.42 -31.73
N GLU A 189 22.34 -13.09 -32.86
CA GLU A 189 22.87 -12.68 -34.15
C GLU A 189 22.51 -11.21 -34.44
N GLY A 190 23.54 -10.35 -34.55
CA GLY A 190 23.40 -8.91 -34.80
C GLY A 190 23.71 -8.00 -33.60
N GLU A 191 23.92 -8.51 -32.39
CA GLU A 191 24.44 -7.71 -31.26
C GLU A 191 25.96 -7.83 -31.15
N THR A 192 26.68 -6.71 -31.26
CA THR A 192 28.13 -6.64 -31.02
C THR A 192 28.44 -6.60 -29.53
N SER A 193 29.49 -7.29 -29.09
CA SER A 193 29.93 -7.26 -27.70
C SER A 193 30.32 -5.83 -27.29
N PRO A 194 30.09 -5.39 -26.03
CA PRO A 194 30.60 -4.12 -25.54
C PRO A 194 32.12 -3.94 -25.74
N ARG A 195 32.88 -5.03 -25.84
CA ARG A 195 34.31 -5.00 -26.19
C ARG A 195 34.58 -4.60 -27.64
N ASP A 196 33.78 -5.08 -28.58
CA ASP A 196 33.94 -4.83 -30.02
C ASP A 196 33.50 -3.39 -30.38
N ALA A 197 32.55 -2.85 -29.62
CA ALA A 197 32.08 -1.46 -29.77
C ALA A 197 33.14 -0.41 -29.35
N ILE A 198 34.05 -0.75 -28.42
CA ILE A 198 35.13 0.13 -27.97
C ILE A 198 36.34 0.06 -28.92
N GLY A 199 36.50 -1.05 -29.64
CA GLY A 199 37.63 -1.31 -30.55
C GLY A 199 37.42 -0.85 -31.99
N LYS A 200 36.22 -0.42 -32.38
CA LYS A 200 35.94 0.08 -33.73
C LYS A 200 36.05 1.61 -33.74
N PRO A 201 37.20 2.19 -34.12
CA PRO A 201 37.25 3.61 -34.43
C PRO A 201 36.27 3.90 -35.56
N ASP A 202 35.68 5.08 -35.50
CA ASP A 202 34.68 5.73 -36.35
C ASP A 202 35.07 5.87 -37.84
N SER A 203 36.06 5.10 -38.31
CA SER A 203 36.60 5.13 -39.67
C SER A 203 35.62 4.67 -40.75
N GLU A 204 34.53 3.98 -40.41
CA GLU A 204 33.51 3.57 -41.38
C GLU A 204 32.41 4.63 -41.63
N ALA A 205 32.30 5.68 -40.81
CA ALA A 205 31.25 6.70 -40.98
C ALA A 205 31.60 7.81 -41.99
N THR A 206 32.82 7.82 -42.55
CA THR A 206 33.32 8.94 -43.37
C THR A 206 33.50 8.60 -44.85
N CYS A 207 33.36 7.34 -45.30
CA CYS A 207 33.70 6.95 -46.67
C CYS A 207 32.53 6.99 -47.70
N ASP A 208 31.30 7.31 -47.29
CA ASP A 208 30.10 7.19 -48.16
C ASP A 208 29.47 8.53 -48.57
N ARG A 209 30.25 9.62 -48.61
CA ARG A 209 29.76 10.95 -49.04
C ARG A 209 30.63 11.66 -50.08
N ALA A 210 31.28 10.91 -50.98
CA ALA A 210 31.99 11.45 -52.14
C ALA A 210 31.20 11.21 -53.43
#